data_AF-A0AAU0TAF7-F1
#
_entry.id   AF-A0AAU0TAF7-F1
#
_cell.length_a   1.000
_cell.length_b   1.000
_cell.length_c   1.000
_cell.angle_alpha   90.00
_cell.angle_beta   90.00
_cell.angle_gamma   90.00
#
_symmetry.space_group_name_H-M   'P 1'
#
loop_
_entity.id
_entity.type
_entity.pdbx_description
1 polymer ?
#
loop_
_entity_poly.entity_id
_entity_poly.type
_entity_poly.pdbx_seq_one_letter_code
_entity_poly.pdbx_strand_id
1 'polypeptide(L)'
;MKAVSAEAPRTASRYAMIYQVLRDAIIQGTALQGLVLLEAPLADLFGTSRVPVRRALHLLYEEALISRFDGRGYLINPQGIEIEPLRLPLSAEHLGLETGEERVDTRPLGERIYEEIGAALSTCIAFGHYRLDEQAAAQHYGVSRAVVREALMRLRDRGLVEKEPYSQWLAGPLTAREVTEDYELRACLEPEALRLSAPALDRERLEAMLQRVLQAQQAEHCSLEEIERIEEDLHQQCLDGLQNRKMAALIRQAQSPMIINRIFYQLLGIGADQAMLAEHRLILELLLHGAFDAAALNLKEHLQRSRQRMLQRLKVLSVVPEPSLPGFLSKIS
;
A
#
# COMPACT_ATOMS: atom_id res chain seq x y z
N MET A 1 32.11 31.39 -19.67
CA MET A 1 31.80 29.95 -19.50
C MET A 1 30.47 29.84 -18.78
N LYS A 2 29.37 29.67 -19.52
CA LYS A 2 28.04 29.40 -18.96
C LYS A 2 27.84 27.89 -19.00
N ALA A 3 27.73 27.27 -17.83
CA ALA A 3 27.36 25.87 -17.69
C ALA A 3 25.88 25.73 -18.07
N VAL A 4 25.62 25.00 -19.16
CA VAL A 4 24.30 24.50 -19.51
C VAL A 4 24.04 23.33 -18.59
N SER A 5 23.25 23.57 -17.53
CA SER A 5 22.68 22.53 -16.70
C SER A 5 21.61 21.79 -17.50
N ALA A 6 21.89 20.53 -17.82
CA ALA A 6 20.95 19.62 -18.46
C ALA A 6 19.72 19.41 -17.56
N GLU A 7 18.54 19.80 -18.05
CA GLU A 7 17.24 19.43 -17.47
C GLU A 7 17.08 17.90 -17.52
N ALA A 8 16.89 17.27 -16.36
CA ALA A 8 16.48 15.88 -16.26
C ALA A 8 15.01 15.71 -16.75
N PRO A 9 14.66 14.61 -17.43
CA PRO A 9 13.37 14.49 -18.11
C PRO A 9 12.20 14.25 -17.14
N ARG A 10 11.08 14.87 -17.50
CA ARG A 10 9.77 14.92 -16.81
C ARG A 10 9.07 13.55 -16.80
N THR A 11 8.23 13.30 -15.80
CA THR A 11 7.41 12.09 -15.56
C THR A 11 7.02 11.31 -16.82
N ALA A 12 7.44 10.05 -16.87
CA ALA A 12 7.15 9.14 -17.96
C ALA A 12 5.64 8.83 -18.02
N SER A 13 4.98 9.24 -19.11
CA SER A 13 3.64 8.77 -19.46
C SER A 13 3.57 7.22 -19.42
N ARG A 14 2.41 6.60 -19.19
CA ARG A 14 2.27 5.11 -19.16
C ARG A 14 2.94 4.41 -20.34
N TYR A 15 2.90 5.01 -21.54
CA TYR A 15 3.61 4.46 -22.70
C TYR A 15 5.14 4.57 -22.57
N ALA A 16 5.66 5.62 -21.93
CA ALA A 16 7.09 5.84 -21.72
C ALA A 16 7.65 4.85 -20.69
N MET A 17 6.88 4.50 -19.65
CA MET A 17 7.24 3.38 -18.76
C MET A 17 7.32 2.06 -19.52
N ILE A 18 6.27 1.69 -20.27
CA ILE A 18 6.24 0.43 -21.04
C ILE A 18 7.39 0.40 -22.06
N TYR A 19 7.63 1.53 -22.73
CA TYR A 19 8.76 1.70 -23.64
C TYR A 19 10.09 1.49 -22.92
N GLN A 20 10.30 2.11 -21.75
CA GLN A 20 11.56 2.02 -21.01
C GLN A 20 11.83 0.59 -20.55
N VAL A 21 10.83 -0.08 -19.98
CA VAL A 21 10.95 -1.47 -19.52
C VAL A 21 11.30 -2.41 -20.68
N LEU A 22 10.56 -2.32 -21.80
CA LEU A 22 10.82 -3.15 -22.96
C LEU A 22 12.18 -2.82 -23.62
N ARG A 23 12.53 -1.54 -23.69
CA ARG A 23 13.81 -1.07 -24.23
C ARG A 23 14.98 -1.61 -23.43
N ASP A 24 14.94 -1.47 -22.12
CA ASP A 24 16.03 -1.90 -21.24
C ASP A 24 16.18 -3.42 -21.30
N ALA A 25 15.08 -4.18 -21.32
CA ALA A 25 15.12 -5.63 -21.51
C ALA A 25 15.72 -6.06 -22.86
N ILE A 26 15.41 -5.33 -23.95
CA ILE A 26 15.98 -5.62 -25.29
C ILE A 26 17.47 -5.27 -25.34
N ILE A 27 17.87 -4.12 -24.78
CA ILE A 27 19.26 -3.64 -24.80
C ILE A 27 20.16 -4.51 -23.90
N GLN A 28 19.67 -4.91 -22.74
CA GLN A 28 20.39 -5.79 -21.81
C GLN A 28 20.42 -7.25 -22.30
N GLY A 29 19.67 -7.59 -23.36
CA GLY A 29 19.62 -8.93 -23.93
C GLY A 29 18.84 -9.94 -23.08
N THR A 30 18.05 -9.48 -22.11
CA THR A 30 17.22 -10.34 -21.26
C THR A 30 15.93 -10.75 -21.96
N ALA A 31 15.43 -9.92 -22.90
CA ALA A 31 14.31 -10.29 -23.77
C ALA A 31 14.78 -11.16 -24.96
N LEU A 32 14.03 -12.22 -25.26
CA LEU A 32 14.39 -13.17 -26.31
C LEU A 32 14.38 -12.53 -27.71
N GLN A 33 15.50 -12.61 -28.41
CA GLN A 33 15.60 -12.19 -29.81
C GLN A 33 14.65 -13.02 -30.69
N GLY A 34 13.95 -12.37 -31.63
CA GLY A 34 12.93 -12.98 -32.47
C GLY A 34 11.54 -13.09 -31.83
N LEU A 35 11.38 -12.80 -30.52
CA LEU A 35 10.09 -12.88 -29.82
C LEU A 35 9.06 -11.93 -30.42
N VAL A 36 7.85 -12.46 -30.68
CA VAL A 36 6.74 -11.71 -31.25
C VAL A 36 5.99 -10.93 -30.18
N LEU A 37 6.03 -9.60 -30.30
CA LEU A 37 5.33 -8.64 -29.46
C LEU A 37 3.94 -8.31 -30.03
N LEU A 38 2.90 -8.60 -29.26
CA LEU A 38 1.51 -8.32 -29.60
C LEU A 38 0.90 -7.30 -28.64
N GLU A 39 0.08 -6.37 -29.16
CA GLU A 39 -0.54 -5.32 -28.35
C GLU A 39 -1.42 -5.86 -27.21
N ALA A 40 -2.24 -6.89 -27.48
CA ALA A 40 -3.20 -7.38 -26.49
C ALA A 40 -2.52 -8.10 -25.32
N PRO A 41 -1.63 -9.10 -25.54
CA PRO A 41 -0.93 -9.75 -24.44
C PRO A 41 0.01 -8.80 -23.68
N LEU A 42 0.64 -7.82 -24.34
CA LEU A 42 1.40 -6.79 -23.62
C LEU A 42 0.49 -5.88 -22.79
N ALA A 43 -0.70 -5.53 -23.29
CA ALA A 43 -1.66 -4.75 -22.52
C ALA A 43 -2.12 -5.51 -21.27
N ASP A 44 -2.37 -6.82 -21.40
CA ASP A 44 -2.72 -7.69 -20.30
C ASP A 44 -1.55 -7.82 -19.29
N LEU A 45 -0.32 -8.00 -19.79
CA LEU A 45 0.88 -8.11 -18.96
C LEU A 45 1.17 -6.83 -18.15
N PHE A 46 0.99 -5.65 -18.76
CA PHE A 46 1.24 -4.36 -18.13
C PHE A 46 0.00 -3.78 -17.43
N GLY A 47 -1.12 -4.51 -17.36
CA GLY A 47 -2.35 -4.05 -16.70
C GLY A 47 -2.92 -2.75 -17.27
N THR A 48 -2.83 -2.54 -18.58
CA THR A 48 -3.15 -1.26 -19.23
C THR A 48 -4.03 -1.45 -20.48
N SER A 49 -4.49 -0.36 -21.10
CA SER A 49 -5.18 -0.44 -22.39
C SER A 49 -4.20 -0.62 -23.55
N ARG A 50 -4.69 -1.04 -24.72
CA ARG A 50 -3.84 -1.22 -25.91
C ARG A 50 -3.22 0.08 -26.43
N VAL A 51 -3.77 1.24 -26.07
CA VAL A 51 -3.33 2.57 -26.57
C VAL A 51 -1.89 2.92 -26.13
N PRO A 52 -1.52 2.89 -24.83
CA PRO A 52 -0.15 3.15 -24.40
C PRO A 52 0.84 2.07 -24.88
N VAL A 53 0.43 0.80 -24.95
CA VAL A 53 1.27 -0.27 -25.51
C VAL A 53 1.61 -0.02 -26.97
N ARG A 54 0.61 0.35 -27.79
CA ARG A 54 0.83 0.69 -29.20
C ARG A 54 1.83 1.83 -29.36
N ARG A 55 1.71 2.86 -28.51
CA ARG A 55 2.64 3.99 -28.53
C ARG A 55 4.06 3.59 -28.11
N ALA A 56 4.19 2.71 -27.11
CA ALA A 56 5.48 2.17 -26.70
C ALA A 56 6.14 1.34 -27.82
N LEU A 57 5.39 0.42 -28.43
CA LEU A 57 5.86 -0.37 -29.57
C LEU A 57 6.27 0.51 -30.76
N HIS A 58 5.53 1.59 -31.01
CA HIS A 58 5.90 2.54 -32.06
C HIS A 58 7.27 3.18 -31.83
N LEU A 59 7.55 3.62 -30.60
CA LEU A 59 8.85 4.22 -30.25
C LEU A 59 10.00 3.20 -30.34
N LEU A 60 9.79 1.97 -29.86
CA LEU A 60 10.77 0.89 -29.99
C LEU A 60 11.07 0.54 -31.46
N TYR A 61 10.06 0.65 -32.33
CA TYR A 61 10.23 0.45 -33.76
C TYR A 61 11.00 1.59 -34.42
N GLU A 62 10.75 2.84 -34.03
CA GLU A 62 11.54 3.99 -34.50
C GLU A 62 13.02 3.90 -34.09
N GLU A 63 13.31 3.27 -32.94
CA GLU A 63 14.68 2.98 -32.48
C GLU A 63 15.30 1.72 -33.09
N ALA A 64 14.60 1.04 -33.99
CA ALA A 64 15.04 -0.22 -34.61
C ALA A 64 15.36 -1.34 -33.60
N LEU A 65 14.80 -1.28 -32.39
CA LEU A 65 14.89 -2.36 -31.39
C LEU A 65 13.93 -3.51 -31.70
N ILE A 66 12.86 -3.20 -32.42
CA ILE A 66 11.88 -4.17 -32.91
C ILE A 66 11.63 -3.93 -34.40
N SER A 67 11.26 -4.97 -35.14
CA SER A 67 10.98 -4.89 -36.58
C SER A 67 9.64 -5.51 -36.96
N ARG A 68 9.17 -5.21 -38.18
CA ARG A 68 7.98 -5.85 -38.75
C ARG A 68 8.36 -7.16 -39.43
N PHE A 69 7.41 -8.08 -39.50
CA PHE A 69 7.53 -9.34 -40.23
C PHE A 69 6.21 -9.69 -40.92
N ASP A 70 6.22 -10.79 -41.68
CA ASP A 70 5.03 -11.36 -42.29
C ASP A 70 4.12 -11.99 -41.22
N GLY A 71 3.28 -11.15 -40.61
CA GLY A 71 2.40 -11.51 -39.50
C GLY A 71 1.83 -10.32 -38.73
N ARG A 72 1.21 -10.62 -37.57
CA ARG A 72 0.67 -9.61 -36.66
C ARG A 72 1.68 -9.29 -35.56
N GLY A 73 1.88 -8.00 -35.28
CA GLY A 73 2.75 -7.52 -34.21
C GLY A 73 4.11 -6.99 -34.70
N TYR A 74 5.10 -7.09 -33.82
CA TYR A 74 6.50 -6.77 -34.06
C TYR A 74 7.38 -7.93 -33.57
N LEU A 75 8.60 -8.07 -34.06
CA LEU A 75 9.60 -8.97 -33.48
C LEU A 75 10.72 -8.20 -32.79
N ILE A 76 11.25 -8.72 -31.69
CA ILE A 76 12.47 -8.18 -31.08
C ILE A 76 13.65 -8.45 -32.02
N ASN A 77 14.25 -7.39 -32.56
CA ASN A 77 15.33 -7.49 -33.55
C ASN A 77 16.29 -6.29 -33.49
N PRO A 78 17.00 -6.08 -32.37
CA PRO A 78 17.92 -4.94 -32.24
C PRO A 78 19.12 -5.00 -33.20
N GLN A 79 19.40 -6.17 -33.78
CA GLN A 79 20.51 -6.40 -34.71
C GLN A 79 20.12 -6.21 -36.19
N GLY A 80 18.82 -6.06 -36.49
CA GLY A 80 18.33 -5.88 -37.86
C GLY A 80 18.65 -7.03 -38.82
N ILE A 81 18.92 -8.23 -38.30
CA ILE A 81 19.21 -9.42 -39.11
C ILE A 81 17.91 -10.16 -39.45
N GLU A 82 17.95 -11.06 -40.43
CA GLU A 82 16.82 -11.92 -40.77
C GLU A 82 16.68 -13.03 -39.71
N ILE A 83 15.53 -13.09 -39.03
CA ILE A 83 15.27 -14.00 -37.89
C ILE A 83 13.87 -14.57 -38.02
N GLU A 84 13.72 -15.86 -37.73
CA GLU A 84 12.41 -16.51 -37.68
C GLU A 84 11.58 -16.00 -36.47
N PRO A 85 10.29 -15.66 -36.66
CA PRO A 85 9.45 -15.16 -35.57
C PRO A 85 9.17 -16.22 -34.49
N LEU A 86 9.61 -15.96 -33.27
CA LEU A 86 9.38 -16.80 -32.09
C LEU A 86 8.02 -16.46 -31.45
N ARG A 87 7.07 -17.40 -31.54
CA ARG A 87 5.69 -17.24 -31.06
C ARG A 87 5.47 -17.93 -29.72
N LEU A 88 6.03 -17.36 -28.66
CA LEU A 88 5.79 -17.82 -27.29
C LEU A 88 4.68 -16.97 -26.62
N PRO A 89 3.93 -17.51 -25.65
CA PRO A 89 3.04 -16.72 -24.81
C PRO A 89 3.85 -15.61 -24.13
N LEU A 90 3.42 -14.36 -24.24
CA LEU A 90 4.11 -13.26 -23.57
C LEU A 90 3.93 -13.38 -22.05
N SER A 91 5.04 -13.63 -21.36
CA SER A 91 5.15 -13.64 -19.90
C SER A 91 6.31 -12.73 -19.48
N ALA A 92 6.34 -12.39 -18.19
CA ALA A 92 7.44 -11.62 -17.61
C ALA A 92 8.80 -12.31 -17.84
N GLU A 93 8.84 -13.63 -17.74
CA GLU A 93 10.04 -14.46 -17.95
C GLU A 93 10.58 -14.35 -19.38
N HIS A 94 9.74 -14.43 -20.41
CA HIS A 94 10.18 -14.32 -21.81
C HIS A 94 10.66 -12.91 -22.19
N LEU A 95 10.27 -11.90 -21.40
CA LEU A 95 10.75 -10.52 -21.51
C LEU A 95 11.94 -10.25 -20.58
N GLY A 96 12.45 -11.26 -19.88
CA GLY A 96 13.60 -11.10 -18.99
C GLY A 96 13.34 -10.16 -17.82
N LEU A 97 12.09 -10.03 -17.39
CA LEU A 97 11.69 -9.27 -16.21
C LEU A 97 11.89 -10.18 -14.99
N GLU A 98 12.97 -10.00 -14.25
CA GLU A 98 13.27 -10.80 -13.05
C GLU A 98 12.13 -10.69 -12.02
N THR A 99 11.74 -11.83 -11.43
CA THR A 99 10.65 -11.94 -10.44
C THR A 99 10.98 -11.39 -9.04
N GLY A 100 11.99 -10.53 -8.90
CA GLY A 100 12.41 -9.91 -7.63
C GLY A 100 12.45 -8.39 -7.73
N GLU A 101 11.71 -7.71 -6.84
CA GLU A 101 11.86 -6.29 -6.50
C GLU A 101 11.74 -5.25 -7.63
N GLU A 102 10.63 -5.29 -8.36
CA GLU A 102 9.77 -4.13 -8.69
C GLU A 102 8.69 -4.68 -9.61
N ARG A 103 7.72 -5.40 -9.02
CA ARG A 103 6.50 -5.74 -9.74
C ARG A 103 5.92 -4.43 -10.25
N VAL A 104 5.75 -4.31 -11.57
CA VAL A 104 4.98 -3.22 -12.19
C VAL A 104 3.70 -3.09 -11.40
N ASP A 105 3.59 -2.01 -10.63
CA ASP A 105 2.42 -1.75 -9.83
C ASP A 105 1.26 -1.44 -10.78
N THR A 106 0.46 -2.45 -11.10
CA THR A 106 -0.66 -2.39 -12.03
C THR A 106 -1.85 -1.60 -11.47
N ARG A 107 -1.74 -1.07 -10.23
CA ARG A 107 -2.79 -0.26 -9.65
C ARG A 107 -2.94 1.06 -10.42
N PRO A 108 -4.16 1.61 -10.51
CA PRO A 108 -4.36 2.95 -11.08
C PRO A 108 -3.42 3.95 -10.40
N LEU A 109 -2.81 4.86 -11.18
CA LEU A 109 -1.85 5.84 -10.67
C LEU A 109 -2.40 6.65 -9.47
N GLY A 110 -3.69 6.94 -9.47
CA GLY A 110 -4.35 7.59 -8.34
C GLY A 110 -4.37 6.74 -7.06
N GLU A 111 -4.51 5.43 -7.17
CA GLU A 111 -4.46 4.51 -6.02
C GLU A 111 -3.05 4.42 -5.44
N ARG A 112 -2.04 4.39 -6.33
CA ARG A 112 -0.64 4.42 -5.92
C ARG A 112 -0.30 5.69 -5.16
N ILE A 113 -0.66 6.85 -5.71
CA ILE A 113 -0.45 8.16 -5.06
C ILE A 113 -1.20 8.21 -3.72
N TYR A 114 -2.42 7.68 -3.67
CA TYR A 114 -3.20 7.60 -2.46
C TYR A 114 -2.48 6.80 -1.35
N GLU A 115 -1.93 5.64 -1.69
CA GLU A 115 -1.20 4.81 -0.73
C GLU A 115 0.15 5.40 -0.35
N GLU A 116 0.92 5.94 -1.30
CA GLU A 116 2.23 6.53 -1.05
C GLU A 116 2.12 7.79 -0.17
N ILE A 117 1.14 8.66 -0.44
CA ILE A 117 0.84 9.81 0.43
C ILE A 117 0.35 9.31 1.79
N GLY A 118 -0.53 8.29 1.82
CA GLY A 118 -1.00 7.68 3.06
C GLY A 118 0.15 7.21 3.94
N ALA A 119 1.07 6.41 3.40
CA ALA A 119 2.23 5.91 4.13
C ALA A 119 3.14 7.03 4.65
N ALA A 120 3.37 8.08 3.85
CA ALA A 120 4.16 9.22 4.26
C ALA A 120 3.51 9.99 5.41
N LEU A 121 2.19 10.23 5.32
CA LEU A 121 1.41 10.91 6.35
C LEU A 121 1.39 10.10 7.64
N SER A 122 1.05 8.83 7.54
CA SER A 122 0.94 7.97 8.70
C SER A 122 2.28 7.85 9.43
N THR A 123 3.40 7.95 8.72
CA THR A 123 4.73 8.09 9.32
C THR A 123 4.93 9.45 10.00
N CYS A 124 4.65 10.56 9.30
CA CYS A 124 4.97 11.89 9.81
C CYS A 124 4.16 12.29 11.04
N ILE A 125 2.88 11.90 11.13
CA ILE A 125 2.00 12.29 12.25
C ILE A 125 2.54 11.87 13.62
N ALA A 126 3.37 10.82 13.68
CA ALA A 126 4.02 10.38 14.92
C ALA A 126 5.09 11.36 15.43
N PHE A 127 5.65 12.21 14.54
CA PHE A 127 6.81 13.08 14.81
C PHE A 127 6.48 14.57 14.88
N GLY A 128 5.21 14.95 14.68
CA GLY A 128 4.78 16.33 14.77
C GLY A 128 3.59 16.67 13.87
N HIS A 129 3.33 17.97 13.76
CA HIS A 129 2.26 18.51 12.92
C HIS A 129 2.84 18.92 11.57
N TYR A 130 2.23 18.45 10.48
CA TYR A 130 2.71 18.72 9.12
C TYR A 130 1.64 19.37 8.28
N ARG A 131 2.10 20.25 7.38
CA ARG A 131 1.31 20.77 6.27
C ARG A 131 1.67 19.99 5.02
N LEU A 132 0.67 19.58 4.26
CA LEU A 132 0.83 19.00 2.94
C LEU A 132 0.49 20.03 1.84
N ASP A 133 1.42 20.23 0.92
CA ASP A 133 1.24 21.12 -0.24
C ASP A 133 0.77 20.32 -1.48
N GLU A 134 -0.48 20.56 -1.92
CA GLU A 134 -1.07 19.90 -3.10
C GLU A 134 -0.24 20.09 -4.37
N GLN A 135 0.33 21.28 -4.56
CA GLN A 135 1.07 21.63 -5.77
C GLN A 135 2.45 20.97 -5.76
N ALA A 136 3.14 20.98 -4.63
CA ALA A 136 4.41 20.27 -4.48
C ALA A 136 4.22 18.76 -4.65
N ALA A 137 3.17 18.17 -4.06
CA ALA A 137 2.84 16.76 -4.24
C ALA A 137 2.52 16.44 -5.71
N ALA A 138 1.74 17.28 -6.39
CA ALA A 138 1.42 17.10 -7.81
C ALA A 138 2.67 17.14 -8.69
N GLN A 139 3.63 18.01 -8.39
CA GLN A 139 4.92 18.07 -9.07
C GLN A 139 5.78 16.84 -8.80
N HIS A 140 5.82 16.39 -7.54
CA HIS A 140 6.58 15.20 -7.12
C HIS A 140 6.12 13.94 -7.86
N TYR A 141 4.80 13.71 -7.95
CA TYR A 141 4.22 12.57 -8.67
C TYR A 141 4.01 12.83 -10.17
N GLY A 142 4.29 14.05 -10.65
CA GLY A 142 4.04 14.54 -12.01
C GLY A 142 2.62 14.30 -12.52
N VAL A 143 1.63 14.55 -11.68
CA VAL A 143 0.19 14.47 -12.00
C VAL A 143 -0.48 15.85 -11.87
N SER A 144 -1.76 15.93 -12.22
CA SER A 144 -2.54 17.14 -11.95
C SER A 144 -2.86 17.28 -10.46
N ARG A 145 -3.04 18.52 -9.99
CA ARG A 145 -3.50 18.82 -8.62
C ARG A 145 -4.83 18.16 -8.27
N ALA A 146 -5.69 17.90 -9.25
CA ALA A 146 -6.98 17.24 -9.03
C ALA A 146 -6.82 15.80 -8.54
N VAL A 147 -5.84 15.06 -9.08
CA VAL A 147 -5.56 13.67 -8.67
C VAL A 147 -5.06 13.61 -7.22
N VAL A 148 -4.14 14.51 -6.86
CA VAL A 148 -3.66 14.62 -5.48
C VAL A 148 -4.80 15.02 -4.54
N ARG A 149 -5.62 16.00 -4.93
CA ARG A 149 -6.77 16.44 -4.13
C ARG A 149 -7.77 15.30 -3.90
N GLU A 150 -8.04 14.49 -4.90
CA GLU A 150 -8.90 13.30 -4.76
C GLU A 150 -8.31 12.31 -3.73
N ALA A 151 -7.01 12.03 -3.81
CA ALA A 151 -6.31 11.21 -2.83
C ALA A 151 -6.42 11.79 -1.40
N LEU A 152 -6.17 13.10 -1.23
CA LEU A 152 -6.26 13.76 0.07
C LEU A 152 -7.67 13.77 0.65
N MET A 153 -8.70 13.92 -0.19
CA MET A 153 -10.09 13.81 0.25
C MET A 153 -10.39 12.40 0.80
N ARG A 154 -9.89 11.35 0.14
CA ARG A 154 -10.01 9.97 0.63
C ARG A 154 -9.23 9.75 1.93
N LEU A 155 -8.03 10.34 2.05
CA LEU A 155 -7.19 10.25 3.25
C LEU A 155 -7.81 11.01 4.44
N ARG A 156 -8.50 12.12 4.17
CA ARG A 156 -9.31 12.84 5.16
C ARG A 156 -10.46 12.00 5.67
N ASP A 157 -11.14 11.28 4.78
CA ASP A 157 -12.22 10.37 5.17
C ASP A 157 -11.69 9.18 6.00
N ARG A 158 -10.37 8.90 5.96
CA ARG A 158 -9.68 7.97 6.87
C ARG A 158 -9.11 8.63 8.13
N GLY A 159 -9.24 9.95 8.29
CA GLY A 159 -8.72 10.70 9.44
C GLY A 159 -7.21 10.91 9.45
N LEU A 160 -6.51 10.73 8.32
CA LEU A 160 -5.05 10.95 8.25
C LEU A 160 -4.65 12.40 7.96
N VAL A 161 -5.57 13.17 7.37
CA VAL A 161 -5.39 14.60 7.12
C VAL A 161 -6.68 15.35 7.40
N GLU A 162 -6.53 16.61 7.78
CA GLU A 162 -7.62 17.55 7.90
C GLU A 162 -7.47 18.66 6.86
N LYS A 163 -8.60 19.28 6.49
CA LYS A 163 -8.61 20.42 5.58
C LYS A 163 -9.10 21.64 6.32
N GLU A 164 -8.19 22.57 6.59
CA GLU A 164 -8.54 23.84 7.22
C GLU A 164 -9.47 24.66 6.31
N PRO A 165 -10.38 25.47 6.89
CA PRO A 165 -11.28 26.35 6.14
C PRO A 165 -10.55 27.26 5.13
N TYR A 166 -9.30 27.61 5.44
CA TYR A 166 -8.46 28.52 4.64
C TYR A 166 -7.45 27.80 3.72
N SER A 167 -7.76 26.57 3.29
CA SER A 167 -7.15 25.82 2.17
C SER A 167 -5.94 24.91 2.46
N GLN A 168 -5.40 24.87 3.68
CA GLN A 168 -4.25 24.01 3.97
C GLN A 168 -4.69 22.58 4.32
N TRP A 169 -3.91 21.61 3.87
CA TRP A 169 -4.01 20.23 4.32
C TRP A 169 -3.05 20.03 5.48
N LEU A 170 -3.58 19.56 6.61
CA LEU A 170 -2.85 19.36 7.84
C LEU A 170 -2.85 17.88 8.22
N ALA A 171 -1.78 17.42 8.85
CA ALA A 171 -1.61 16.03 9.26
C ALA A 171 -0.98 15.96 10.65
N GLY A 172 -1.59 15.21 11.56
CA GLY A 172 -1.12 15.08 12.93
C GLY A 172 -1.16 16.41 13.69
N PRO A 173 -0.42 16.54 14.80
CA PRO A 173 0.38 15.49 15.41
C PRO A 173 -0.53 14.42 16.01
N LEU A 174 -0.10 13.16 16.03
CA LEU A 174 -0.80 12.14 16.79
C LEU A 174 -0.43 12.28 18.28
N THR A 175 -1.35 12.81 19.06
CA THR A 175 -1.16 13.06 20.49
C THR A 175 -1.61 11.88 21.34
N ALA A 176 -1.08 11.80 22.57
CA ALA A 176 -1.56 10.83 23.56
C ALA A 176 -3.07 10.97 23.85
N ARG A 177 -3.60 12.19 23.69
CA ARG A 177 -5.03 12.48 23.85
C ARG A 177 -5.84 11.87 22.73
N GLU A 178 -5.49 12.10 21.46
CA GLU A 178 -6.21 11.51 20.32
C GLU A 178 -6.15 9.99 20.34
N VAL A 179 -4.98 9.40 20.66
CA VAL A 179 -4.87 7.95 20.88
C VAL A 179 -5.86 7.49 21.94
N THR A 180 -6.01 8.23 23.04
CA THR A 180 -6.95 7.87 24.10
C THR A 180 -8.40 7.93 23.62
N GLU A 181 -8.78 9.02 22.95
CA GLU A 181 -10.12 9.24 22.41
C GLU A 181 -10.48 8.19 21.34
N ASP A 182 -9.55 7.84 20.45
CA ASP A 182 -9.73 6.81 19.43
C ASP A 182 -9.91 5.43 20.05
N TYR A 183 -9.09 5.04 21.02
CA TYR A 183 -9.27 3.76 21.70
C TYR A 183 -10.55 3.70 22.54
N GLU A 184 -11.05 4.82 23.07
CA GLU A 184 -12.36 4.90 23.73
C GLU A 184 -13.50 4.65 22.74
N LEU A 185 -13.43 5.26 21.55
CA LEU A 185 -14.37 4.99 20.46
C LEU A 185 -14.31 3.52 20.03
N ARG A 186 -13.11 2.97 19.81
CA ARG A 186 -12.92 1.55 19.45
C ARG A 186 -13.49 0.62 20.50
N ALA A 187 -13.20 0.84 21.79
CA ALA A 187 -13.69 0.00 22.88
C ALA A 187 -15.22 0.09 23.08
N CYS A 188 -15.86 1.15 22.58
CA CYS A 188 -17.30 1.30 22.55
C CYS A 188 -17.93 0.60 21.33
N LEU A 189 -17.29 0.73 20.15
CA LEU A 189 -17.88 0.33 18.87
C LEU A 189 -17.45 -1.05 18.39
N GLU A 190 -16.16 -1.40 18.44
CA GLU A 190 -15.67 -2.66 17.86
C GLU A 190 -16.25 -3.92 18.54
N PRO A 191 -16.41 -4.00 19.87
CA PRO A 191 -17.06 -5.15 20.51
C PRO A 191 -18.49 -5.39 20.00
N GLU A 192 -19.27 -4.32 19.84
CA GLU A 192 -20.63 -4.43 19.33
C GLU A 192 -20.64 -4.76 17.84
N ALA A 193 -19.72 -4.18 17.06
CA ALA A 193 -19.54 -4.54 15.66
C ALA A 193 -19.18 -6.02 15.49
N LEU A 194 -18.30 -6.55 16.35
CA LEU A 194 -17.91 -7.96 16.36
C LEU A 194 -19.12 -8.82 16.67
N ARG A 195 -19.90 -8.49 17.71
CA ARG A 195 -21.11 -9.23 18.08
C ARG A 195 -22.13 -9.31 16.94
N LEU A 196 -22.30 -8.21 16.20
CA LEU A 196 -23.22 -8.13 15.06
C LEU A 196 -22.70 -8.88 13.82
N SER A 197 -21.39 -8.95 13.63
CA SER A 197 -20.76 -9.52 12.44
C SER A 197 -20.41 -11.00 12.59
N ALA A 198 -20.03 -11.42 13.80
CA ALA A 198 -19.50 -12.75 14.12
C ALA A 198 -20.40 -13.92 13.71
N PRO A 199 -21.75 -13.88 13.85
CA PRO A 199 -22.60 -14.99 13.44
C PRO A 199 -22.55 -15.32 11.94
N ALA A 200 -22.12 -14.36 11.11
CA ALA A 200 -22.01 -14.53 9.65
C ALA A 200 -20.57 -14.83 9.21
N LEU A 201 -19.60 -14.91 10.13
CA LEU A 201 -18.23 -15.22 9.79
C LEU A 201 -18.10 -16.69 9.40
N ASP A 202 -17.41 -16.91 8.30
CA ASP A 202 -17.08 -18.25 7.83
C ASP A 202 -16.07 -18.93 8.77
N ARG A 203 -16.34 -20.20 9.08
CA ARG A 203 -15.54 -20.97 10.03
C ARG A 203 -14.13 -21.23 9.49
N GLU A 204 -13.99 -21.55 8.21
CA GLU A 204 -12.70 -21.83 7.59
C GLU A 204 -11.80 -20.57 7.62
N ARG A 205 -12.40 -19.39 7.36
CA ARG A 205 -11.72 -18.11 7.52
C ARG A 205 -11.23 -17.87 8.95
N LEU A 206 -12.05 -18.13 9.96
CA LEU A 206 -11.66 -18.00 11.37
C LEU A 206 -10.56 -18.99 11.77
N GLU A 207 -10.60 -20.22 11.28
CA GLU A 207 -9.56 -21.22 11.51
C GLU A 207 -8.23 -20.77 10.88
N ALA A 208 -8.25 -20.23 9.65
CA ALA A 208 -7.06 -19.66 9.01
C ALA A 208 -6.48 -18.46 9.79
N MET A 209 -7.35 -17.60 10.34
CA MET A 209 -6.94 -16.49 11.21
C MET A 209 -6.23 -17.00 12.47
N LEU A 210 -6.83 -17.99 13.14
CA LEU A 210 -6.25 -18.59 14.34
C LEU A 210 -4.91 -19.26 14.05
N GLN A 211 -4.78 -19.99 12.94
CA GLN A 211 -3.51 -20.63 12.56
C GLN A 211 -2.38 -19.63 12.38
N ARG A 212 -2.65 -18.47 11.76
CA ARG A 212 -1.65 -17.41 11.60
C ARG A 212 -1.18 -16.84 12.94
N VAL A 213 -2.10 -16.66 13.91
CA VAL A 213 -1.73 -16.27 15.27
C VAL A 213 -0.88 -17.35 15.96
N LEU A 214 -1.25 -18.62 15.85
CA LEU A 214 -0.49 -19.73 16.46
C LEU A 214 0.92 -19.86 15.87
N GLN A 215 1.06 -19.67 14.57
CA GLN A 215 2.37 -19.65 13.89
C GLN A 215 3.24 -18.50 14.41
N ALA A 216 2.67 -17.29 14.50
CA ALA A 216 3.36 -16.13 15.05
C ALA A 216 3.78 -16.32 16.52
N GLN A 217 2.99 -17.03 17.33
CA GLN A 217 3.37 -17.35 18.72
C GLN A 217 4.56 -18.29 18.82
N GLN A 218 4.74 -19.19 17.84
CA GLN A 218 5.82 -20.18 17.82
C GLN A 218 7.08 -19.68 17.11
N ALA A 219 6.96 -18.65 16.27
CA ALA A 219 8.07 -18.09 15.55
C ALA A 219 9.04 -17.35 16.48
N GLU A 220 10.35 -17.53 16.26
CA GLU A 220 11.38 -16.74 16.95
C GLU A 220 11.32 -15.26 16.53
N HIS A 221 10.97 -15.00 15.27
CA HIS A 221 10.82 -13.67 14.71
C HIS A 221 9.56 -13.63 13.83
N CYS A 222 8.73 -12.59 14.01
CA CYS A 222 7.60 -12.31 13.12
C CYS A 222 7.93 -11.08 12.28
N SER A 223 7.66 -11.15 10.99
CA SER A 223 7.75 -10.00 10.10
C SER A 223 6.65 -8.99 10.41
N LEU A 224 6.88 -7.74 10.00
CA LEU A 224 5.88 -6.67 10.09
C LEU A 224 4.59 -7.04 9.35
N GLU A 225 4.71 -7.61 8.15
CA GLU A 225 3.57 -7.97 7.30
C GLU A 225 2.68 -9.02 7.98
N GLU A 226 3.28 -10.01 8.65
CA GLU A 226 2.53 -11.01 9.42
C GLU A 226 1.76 -10.38 10.59
N ILE A 227 2.37 -9.43 11.29
CA ILE A 227 1.71 -8.72 12.40
C ILE A 227 0.59 -7.82 11.89
N GLU A 228 0.84 -7.04 10.83
CA GLU A 228 -0.18 -6.22 10.17
C GLU A 228 -1.37 -7.09 9.74
N ARG A 229 -1.09 -8.27 9.19
CA ARG A 229 -2.14 -9.20 8.78
C ARG A 229 -2.99 -9.67 9.96
N ILE A 230 -2.37 -10.10 11.06
CA ILE A 230 -3.06 -10.55 12.28
C ILE A 230 -3.94 -9.45 12.88
N GLU A 231 -3.46 -8.21 12.87
CA GLU A 231 -4.20 -7.03 13.32
C GLU A 231 -5.40 -6.74 12.39
N GLU A 232 -5.21 -6.77 11.07
CA GLU A 232 -6.28 -6.62 10.08
C GLU A 232 -7.37 -7.69 10.22
N ASP A 233 -6.98 -8.94 10.47
CA ASP A 233 -7.95 -10.04 10.59
C ASP A 233 -8.94 -9.80 11.72
N LEU A 234 -8.45 -9.40 12.90
CA LEU A 234 -9.30 -9.19 14.06
C LEU A 234 -10.07 -7.87 13.97
N HIS A 235 -9.39 -6.77 13.64
CA HIS A 235 -9.98 -5.43 13.75
C HIS A 235 -10.71 -4.96 12.51
N GLN A 236 -10.48 -5.57 11.35
CA GLN A 236 -11.17 -5.22 10.11
C GLN A 236 -12.00 -6.39 9.60
N GLN A 237 -11.36 -7.53 9.32
CA GLN A 237 -12.03 -8.64 8.63
C GLN A 237 -13.14 -9.30 9.46
N CYS A 238 -12.95 -9.47 10.77
CA CYS A 238 -14.00 -9.98 11.64
C CYS A 238 -15.20 -9.01 11.74
N LEU A 239 -15.04 -7.74 11.34
CA LEU A 239 -16.07 -6.71 11.35
C LEU A 239 -16.69 -6.45 9.96
N ASP A 240 -16.23 -7.14 8.90
CA ASP A 240 -16.70 -6.94 7.52
C ASP A 240 -18.22 -7.15 7.35
N GLY A 241 -18.81 -7.99 8.21
CA GLY A 241 -20.26 -8.27 8.23
C GLY A 241 -21.14 -7.12 8.72
N LEU A 242 -20.54 -6.01 9.20
CA LEU A 242 -21.27 -4.92 9.81
C LEU A 242 -22.11 -4.14 8.79
N GLN A 243 -23.43 -4.23 8.90
CA GLN A 243 -24.36 -3.53 8.00
C GLN A 243 -24.45 -2.02 8.28
N ASN A 244 -24.15 -1.58 9.50
CA ASN A 244 -24.20 -0.18 9.88
C ASN A 244 -22.98 0.58 9.32
N ARG A 245 -23.13 1.11 8.10
CA ARG A 245 -22.07 1.84 7.38
C ARG A 245 -21.52 3.05 8.15
N LYS A 246 -22.34 3.73 8.97
CA LYS A 246 -21.89 4.87 9.77
C LYS A 246 -20.95 4.41 10.89
N MET A 247 -21.34 3.35 11.59
CA MET A 247 -20.50 2.73 12.63
C MET A 247 -19.21 2.19 12.04
N ALA A 248 -19.28 1.51 10.89
CA ALA A 248 -18.09 1.02 10.19
C ALA A 248 -17.12 2.15 9.79
N ALA A 249 -17.65 3.31 9.37
CA ALA A 249 -16.82 4.47 9.05
C ALA A 249 -16.11 5.04 10.29
N LEU A 250 -16.82 5.18 11.41
CA LEU A 250 -16.24 5.65 12.67
C LEU A 250 -15.18 4.69 13.21
N ILE A 251 -15.41 3.37 13.13
CA ILE A 251 -14.42 2.36 13.52
C ILE A 251 -13.15 2.51 12.67
N ARG A 252 -13.27 2.56 11.34
CA ARG A 252 -12.12 2.71 10.44
C ARG A 252 -11.33 3.99 10.71
N GLN A 253 -12.00 5.09 11.01
CA GLN A 253 -11.34 6.35 11.35
C GLN A 253 -10.57 6.21 12.67
N ALA A 254 -11.18 5.65 13.71
CA ALA A 254 -10.56 5.45 15.02
C ALA A 254 -9.44 4.40 15.02
N GLN A 255 -9.32 3.58 13.97
CA GLN A 255 -8.22 2.62 13.79
C GLN A 255 -6.95 3.24 13.20
N SER A 256 -6.99 4.50 12.74
CA SER A 256 -5.83 5.23 12.19
C SER A 256 -4.56 5.17 13.06
N PRO A 257 -4.63 5.27 14.41
CA PRO A 257 -3.45 5.16 15.28
C PRO A 257 -2.71 3.82 15.21
N MET A 258 -3.30 2.76 14.62
CA MET A 258 -2.64 1.47 14.45
C MET A 258 -1.37 1.57 13.58
N ILE A 259 -1.22 2.63 12.76
CA ILE A 259 0.02 2.85 12.02
C ILE A 259 1.25 3.02 12.93
N ILE A 260 1.08 3.50 14.15
CA ILE A 260 2.20 3.63 15.09
C ILE A 260 2.84 2.27 15.38
N ASN A 261 2.05 1.19 15.38
CA ASN A 261 2.59 -0.16 15.50
C ASN A 261 3.57 -0.42 14.37
N ARG A 262 3.18 -0.14 13.11
CA ARG A 262 4.02 -0.31 11.93
C ARG A 262 5.34 0.46 12.05
N ILE A 263 5.29 1.75 12.40
CA ILE A 263 6.50 2.58 12.55
C ILE A 263 7.40 2.03 13.65
N PHE A 264 6.82 1.66 14.79
CA PHE A 264 7.55 1.12 15.93
C PHE A 264 8.25 -0.21 15.56
N TYR A 265 7.55 -1.11 14.85
CA TYR A 265 8.08 -2.36 14.33
C TYR A 265 9.22 -2.12 13.32
N GLN A 266 9.03 -1.18 12.38
CA GLN A 266 10.03 -0.83 11.37
C GLN A 266 11.30 -0.21 11.96
N LEU A 267 11.15 0.73 12.89
CA LEU A 267 12.28 1.51 13.41
C LEU A 267 13.05 0.77 14.51
N LEU A 268 12.38 -0.03 15.34
CA LEU A 268 12.99 -0.64 16.52
C LEU A 268 13.21 -2.14 16.38
N GLY A 269 12.66 -2.78 15.34
CA GLY A 269 12.82 -4.22 15.08
C GLY A 269 12.30 -5.11 16.22
N ILE A 270 11.46 -4.58 17.11
CA ILE A 270 10.90 -5.32 18.25
C ILE A 270 9.83 -6.26 17.70
N GLY A 271 9.99 -7.58 17.84
CA GLY A 271 9.01 -8.56 17.32
C GLY A 271 7.61 -8.48 17.93
N ALA A 272 6.70 -9.35 17.46
CA ALA A 272 5.32 -9.42 17.92
C ALA A 272 5.22 -9.53 19.46
N ASP A 273 4.29 -8.76 20.05
CA ASP A 273 4.04 -8.83 21.49
C ASP A 273 3.26 -10.12 21.80
N GLN A 274 3.91 -11.05 22.50
CA GLN A 274 3.31 -12.33 22.88
C GLN A 274 2.01 -12.17 23.69
N ALA A 275 1.88 -11.09 24.47
CA ALA A 275 0.64 -10.81 25.19
C ALA A 275 -0.49 -10.42 24.23
N MET A 276 -0.20 -9.61 23.21
CA MET A 276 -1.16 -9.26 22.16
C MET A 276 -1.56 -10.51 21.34
N LEU A 277 -0.61 -11.36 20.94
CA LEU A 277 -0.93 -12.59 20.23
C LEU A 277 -1.82 -13.53 21.05
N ALA A 278 -1.56 -13.66 22.36
CA ALA A 278 -2.40 -14.45 23.26
C ALA A 278 -3.83 -13.90 23.37
N GLU A 279 -4.00 -12.57 23.38
CA GLU A 279 -5.31 -11.91 23.36
C GLU A 279 -6.07 -12.20 22.05
N HIS A 280 -5.40 -12.08 20.89
CA HIS A 280 -6.01 -12.37 19.58
C HIS A 280 -6.43 -13.83 19.48
N ARG A 281 -5.57 -14.75 19.92
CA ARG A 281 -5.86 -16.19 19.98
C ARG A 281 -7.14 -16.46 20.76
N LEU A 282 -7.24 -15.93 21.98
CA LEU A 282 -8.41 -16.14 22.84
C LEU A 282 -9.70 -15.65 22.18
N ILE A 283 -9.68 -14.47 21.56
CA ILE A 283 -10.85 -13.92 20.88
C ILE A 283 -11.27 -14.82 19.71
N LEU A 284 -10.31 -15.24 18.86
CA LEU A 284 -10.59 -16.12 17.72
C LEU A 284 -11.09 -17.51 18.16
N GLU A 285 -10.53 -18.09 19.22
CA GLU A 285 -11.03 -19.33 19.82
C GLU A 285 -12.47 -19.17 20.30
N LEU A 286 -12.81 -18.07 20.97
CA LEU A 286 -14.20 -17.80 21.41
C LEU A 286 -15.16 -17.66 20.23
N LEU A 287 -14.74 -16.97 19.15
CA LEU A 287 -15.53 -16.87 17.92
C LEU A 287 -15.79 -18.25 17.28
N LEU A 288 -14.78 -19.11 17.22
CA LEU A 288 -14.90 -20.48 16.67
C LEU A 288 -15.84 -21.38 17.47
N HIS A 289 -16.01 -21.11 18.76
CA HIS A 289 -16.94 -21.83 19.65
C HIS A 289 -18.33 -21.18 19.70
N GLY A 290 -18.58 -20.11 18.93
CA GLY A 290 -19.86 -19.39 18.93
C GLY A 290 -20.10 -18.55 20.20
N ALA A 291 -19.07 -18.32 21.01
CA ALA A 291 -19.15 -17.54 22.25
C ALA A 291 -19.01 -16.04 21.97
N PHE A 292 -19.91 -15.47 21.15
CA PHE A 292 -19.77 -14.12 20.60
C PHE A 292 -19.76 -13.00 21.65
N ASP A 293 -20.60 -13.10 22.69
CA ASP A 293 -20.60 -12.10 23.77
C ASP A 293 -19.28 -12.12 24.56
N ALA A 294 -18.73 -13.32 24.80
CA ALA A 294 -17.43 -13.46 25.46
C ALA A 294 -16.30 -12.95 24.57
N ALA A 295 -16.34 -13.21 23.25
CA ALA A 295 -15.38 -12.68 22.29
C ALA A 295 -15.40 -11.14 22.27
N ALA A 296 -16.59 -10.54 22.25
CA ALA A 296 -16.76 -9.09 22.29
C ALA A 296 -16.21 -8.48 23.60
N LEU A 297 -16.47 -9.10 24.74
CA LEU A 297 -15.91 -8.66 26.02
C LEU A 297 -14.38 -8.72 26.01
N ASN A 298 -13.79 -9.81 25.51
CA ASN A 298 -12.34 -9.95 25.42
C ASN A 298 -11.72 -8.97 24.41
N LEU A 299 -12.41 -8.65 23.31
CA LEU A 299 -11.99 -7.59 22.39
C LEU A 299 -11.95 -6.23 23.08
N LYS A 300 -12.93 -5.91 23.93
CA LYS A 300 -12.93 -4.67 24.71
C LYS A 300 -11.72 -4.58 25.64
N GLU A 301 -11.42 -5.65 26.37
CA GLU A 301 -10.25 -5.71 27.25
C GLU A 301 -8.93 -5.61 26.48
N HIS A 302 -8.83 -6.31 25.34
CA HIS A 302 -7.70 -6.20 24.42
C HIS A 302 -7.49 -4.74 23.99
N LEU A 303 -8.54 -4.02 23.58
CA LEU A 303 -8.44 -2.62 23.16
C LEU A 303 -7.94 -1.71 24.29
N GLN A 304 -8.37 -1.93 25.53
CA GLN A 304 -7.88 -1.17 26.68
C GLN A 304 -6.38 -1.39 26.94
N ARG A 305 -5.90 -2.63 26.79
CA ARG A 305 -4.48 -2.97 26.92
C ARG A 305 -3.66 -2.45 25.74
N SER A 306 -4.19 -2.57 24.53
CA SER A 306 -3.62 -2.00 23.30
C SER A 306 -3.45 -0.49 23.41
N ARG A 307 -4.40 0.23 24.02
CA ARG A 307 -4.25 1.66 24.34
C ARG A 307 -3.02 1.92 25.19
N GLN A 308 -2.82 1.15 26.26
CA GLN A 308 -1.66 1.33 27.16
C GLN A 308 -0.34 1.08 26.42
N ARG A 309 -0.27 -0.01 25.64
CA ARG A 309 0.89 -0.32 24.79
C ARG A 309 1.17 0.80 23.79
N MET A 310 0.12 1.33 23.15
CA MET A 310 0.24 2.41 22.18
C MET A 310 0.79 3.69 22.81
N LEU A 311 0.28 4.09 23.98
CA LEU A 311 0.77 5.25 24.71
C LEU A 311 2.24 5.09 25.14
N GLN A 312 2.68 3.87 25.45
CA GLN A 312 4.09 3.59 25.73
C GLN A 312 4.94 3.71 24.47
N ARG A 313 4.49 3.16 23.33
CA ARG A 313 5.17 3.28 22.03
C ARG A 313 5.34 4.74 21.61
N LEU A 314 4.30 5.56 21.78
CA LEU A 314 4.34 6.98 21.46
C LEU A 314 5.41 7.73 22.27
N LYS A 315 5.59 7.39 23.56
CA LYS A 315 6.67 7.96 24.41
C LYS A 315 8.06 7.55 23.93
N VAL A 316 8.21 6.35 23.37
CA VAL A 316 9.49 5.91 22.81
C VAL A 316 9.76 6.63 21.48
N LEU A 317 8.75 6.76 20.61
CA LEU A 317 8.90 7.45 19.34
C LEU A 317 9.29 8.93 19.49
N SER A 318 8.91 9.58 20.59
CA SER A 318 9.31 10.97 20.84
C SER A 318 10.83 11.18 21.05
N VAL A 319 11.61 10.10 21.20
CA VAL A 319 13.09 10.16 21.30
C VAL A 319 13.80 9.59 20.08
N VAL A 320 13.06 9.06 19.09
CA VAL A 320 13.61 8.51 17.85
C VAL A 320 13.81 9.65 16.85
N PRO A 321 14.91 9.67 16.06
CA PRO A 321 15.12 10.69 15.04
C PRO A 321 14.01 10.70 13.99
N GLU A 322 13.65 11.90 13.54
CA GLU A 322 12.63 12.11 12.52
C GLU A 322 13.07 11.48 11.18
N PRO A 323 12.17 10.73 10.49
CA PRO A 323 12.49 10.13 9.20
C PRO A 323 12.60 11.19 8.11
N SER A 324 13.30 10.87 7.02
CA SER A 324 13.31 11.72 5.83
C SER A 324 11.92 11.71 5.18
N LEU A 325 11.28 12.87 5.09
CA LEU A 325 9.94 13.02 4.53
C LEU A 325 10.00 13.64 3.12
N PRO A 326 9.04 13.32 2.24
CA PRO A 326 8.92 13.96 0.93
C PRO A 326 8.79 15.48 1.02
N GLY A 327 9.38 16.21 0.06
CA GLY A 327 9.41 17.68 0.08
C GLY A 327 8.04 18.39 -0.03
N PHE A 328 6.95 17.65 -0.24
CA PHE A 328 5.59 18.17 -0.19
C PHE A 328 5.00 18.20 1.23
N LEU A 329 5.68 17.62 2.22
CA LEU A 329 5.37 17.72 3.64
C LEU A 329 6.30 18.73 4.32
N SER A 330 5.73 19.72 4.99
CA SER A 330 6.49 20.71 5.75
C SER A 330 6.02 20.72 7.21
N LYS A 331 6.94 20.48 8.14
CA LYS A 331 6.66 20.52 9.58
C LYS A 331 6.25 21.93 10.01
N ILE A 332 5.23 22.02 10.85
CA ILE A 332 4.69 23.26 11.40
C ILE A 332 5.06 23.39 12.87
N SER A 333 5.00 22.28 13.62
CA SER A 333 5.34 22.20 15.05
C SER A 333 5.77 20.82 15.45
#